data_AF-A0A8C4PXB5-F1
#
_entry.id   AF-A0A8C4PXB5-F1
#
_cell.length_a   1.000
_cell.length_b   1.000
_cell.length_c   1.000
_cell.angle_alpha   90.00
_cell.angle_beta   90.00
_cell.angle_gamma   90.00
#
_symmetry.space_group_name_H-M   'P 1'
#
loop_
_entity.id
_entity.type
_entity.pdbx_description
1 polymer ?
#
loop_
_entity_poly.entity_id
_entity_poly.type
_entity_poly.pdbx_seq_one_letter_code
_entity_poly.pdbx_strand_id
1 'polypeptide(L)'
;CRQEEVQEVLSLELPFLESCLRVNPKSYGAWHHRAWVLVHAKHTDWAKELRLCGAFLQKDERNFHCWDHRRFVVQHAGIPDTDELEYTSQLISTNFSNYSAWHYRSCLLPRIYPDPEQKGRVAEDQLLKEYELAQNAFFTDPSDQSAWFYHRWLLGRAEIEDAITCVYVSKPLQTVLVSFSKPVNLRNEEDEAVLFVDSRPFPSKWQVPDKRSTFSHVWVCKLPPGLLEGETLQHCLHVSWKDGRLKKECLLYPGSKESWCQDSATDQKLFSLELSIEKSSVLRAEMDSCRQLLDLEPENKWCLLTCILLSRVLDPLGHASKTLTWFKKLLAVDPLRTGYYKDLRSKYQVEDGLLCMEYAETRVLHLARKELTSLFHLDLMVLVTHLDVSGNCLHVLPLAMSCLQCLQVLHADDNEIEDIEGVRNLPVLQDVCLKNNRLAHLSQLQPLTSCCRLVSVELGGNLVENLPDFYTHLHELLTHTRPV
;
A
#
# COMPACT_ATOMS: atom_id res chain seq x y z
N CYS A 1 13.66 41.11 -41.29
CA CYS A 1 12.28 41.59 -41.06
C CYS A 1 11.31 40.45 -40.73
N ARG A 2 11.57 39.60 -39.71
CA ARG A 2 10.57 38.61 -39.24
C ARG A 2 10.72 38.25 -37.76
N GLN A 3 11.93 38.29 -37.19
CA GLN A 3 12.12 38.00 -35.77
C GLN A 3 11.69 39.14 -34.85
N GLU A 4 12.01 40.39 -35.18
CA GLU A 4 11.64 41.55 -34.36
C GLU A 4 10.12 41.74 -34.30
N GLU A 5 9.43 41.63 -35.44
CA GLU A 5 7.97 41.68 -35.52
C GLU A 5 7.30 40.56 -34.69
N VAL A 6 7.84 39.33 -34.72
CA VAL A 6 7.34 38.22 -33.88
C VAL A 6 7.52 38.53 -32.39
N GLN A 7 8.65 39.11 -31.99
CA GLN A 7 8.88 39.48 -30.59
C GLN A 7 7.96 40.60 -30.13
N GLU A 8 7.64 41.55 -31.00
CA GLU A 8 6.65 42.60 -30.72
C GLU A 8 5.25 41.99 -30.50
N VAL A 9 4.81 41.06 -31.34
CA VAL A 9 3.54 40.34 -31.17
C VAL A 9 3.50 39.58 -29.85
N LEU A 10 4.56 38.82 -29.52
CA LEU A 10 4.63 38.06 -28.26
C LEU A 10 4.53 38.99 -27.02
N SER A 11 5.10 40.19 -27.10
CA SER A 11 5.02 41.17 -26.01
C SER A 11 3.60 41.71 -25.77
N LEU A 12 2.80 41.86 -26.84
CA LEU A 12 1.40 42.27 -26.79
C LEU A 12 0.46 41.14 -26.36
N GLU A 13 0.87 39.88 -26.59
CA GLU A 13 0.08 38.70 -26.27
C GLU A 13 -0.05 38.47 -24.75
N LEU A 14 0.97 38.82 -23.96
CA LEU A 14 0.95 38.60 -22.51
C LEU A 14 -0.13 39.41 -21.78
N PRO A 15 -0.33 40.73 -22.03
CA PRO A 15 -1.47 41.47 -21.47
C PRO A 15 -2.85 40.96 -21.94
N PHE A 16 -2.95 40.52 -23.20
CA PHE A 16 -4.19 39.91 -23.71
C PHE A 16 -4.52 38.63 -22.96
N LEU A 17 -3.55 37.73 -22.80
CA LEU A 17 -3.71 36.49 -22.06
C LEU A 17 -4.02 36.71 -20.58
N GLU A 18 -3.43 37.73 -19.95
CA GLU A 18 -3.79 38.12 -18.59
C GLU A 18 -5.27 38.53 -18.52
N SER A 19 -5.78 39.27 -19.51
CA SER A 19 -7.19 39.64 -19.59
C SER A 19 -8.09 38.42 -19.78
N CYS A 20 -7.71 37.48 -20.63
CA CYS A 20 -8.41 36.21 -20.82
C CYS A 20 -8.45 35.38 -19.52
N LEU A 21 -7.34 35.32 -18.79
CA LEU A 21 -7.26 34.62 -17.49
C LEU A 21 -8.06 35.32 -16.39
N ARG A 22 -8.22 36.65 -16.44
CA ARG A 22 -9.14 37.35 -15.54
C ARG A 22 -10.61 36.99 -15.81
N VAL A 23 -10.97 36.70 -17.06
CA VAL A 23 -12.32 36.22 -17.43
C VAL A 23 -12.52 34.76 -17.01
N ASN A 24 -11.56 33.89 -17.31
CA ASN A 24 -11.58 32.50 -16.90
C ASN A 24 -10.21 32.05 -16.36
N PRO A 25 -9.99 32.11 -15.03
CA PRO A 25 -8.70 31.77 -14.42
C PRO A 25 -8.39 30.27 -14.44
N LYS A 26 -9.33 29.44 -14.91
CA LYS A 26 -9.23 27.98 -15.03
C LYS A 26 -9.18 27.52 -16.49
N SER A 27 -8.84 28.42 -17.41
CA SER A 27 -8.71 28.11 -18.84
C SER A 27 -7.39 27.40 -19.12
N TYR A 28 -7.46 26.09 -19.41
CA TYR A 28 -6.30 25.30 -19.84
C TYR A 28 -5.59 25.92 -21.05
N GLY A 29 -6.35 26.30 -22.09
CA GLY A 29 -5.79 26.87 -23.31
C GLY A 29 -5.07 28.21 -23.08
N ALA A 30 -5.61 29.07 -22.21
CA ALA A 30 -4.99 30.36 -21.93
C ALA A 30 -3.68 30.22 -21.13
N TRP A 31 -3.65 29.34 -20.12
CA TRP A 31 -2.43 29.03 -19.37
C TRP A 31 -1.37 28.37 -20.26
N HIS A 32 -1.77 27.40 -21.08
CA HIS A 32 -0.87 26.73 -22.01
C HIS A 32 -0.28 27.70 -23.05
N HIS A 33 -1.12 28.54 -23.67
CA HIS A 33 -0.66 29.54 -24.63
C HIS A 33 0.26 30.57 -23.97
N ARG A 34 -0.03 30.98 -22.73
CA ARG A 34 0.85 31.85 -21.96
C ARG A 34 2.22 31.23 -21.71
N ALA A 35 2.29 29.97 -21.29
CA ALA A 35 3.55 29.25 -21.12
C ALA A 35 4.32 29.16 -22.45
N TRP A 36 3.64 28.89 -23.56
CA TRP A 36 4.23 28.88 -24.90
C TRP A 36 4.83 30.25 -25.26
N VAL A 37 4.08 31.35 -25.07
CA VAL A 37 4.56 32.72 -25.32
C VAL A 37 5.83 33.02 -24.50
N LEU A 38 5.83 32.67 -23.21
CA LEU A 38 6.95 32.94 -22.29
C LEU A 38 8.25 32.21 -22.69
N VAL A 39 8.17 31.02 -23.28
CA VAL A 39 9.34 30.25 -23.74
C VAL A 39 9.89 30.75 -25.08
N HIS A 40 9.02 31.31 -25.94
CA HIS A 40 9.41 31.79 -27.27
C HIS A 40 9.78 33.28 -27.31
N ALA A 41 9.48 34.01 -26.22
CA ALA A 41 9.94 35.38 -26.04
C ALA A 41 11.46 35.42 -25.81
N LYS A 42 12.14 36.37 -26.48
CA LYS A 42 13.61 36.54 -26.41
C LYS A 42 14.07 37.01 -25.04
N HIS A 43 13.24 37.81 -24.37
CA HIS A 43 13.49 38.36 -23.04
C HIS A 43 12.22 38.24 -22.20
N THR A 44 12.22 37.27 -21.29
CA THR A 44 11.08 37.03 -20.39
C THR A 44 11.37 37.59 -19.01
N ASP A 45 10.49 38.46 -18.50
CA ASP A 45 10.52 38.96 -17.13
C ASP A 45 9.82 37.95 -16.21
N TRP A 46 10.57 36.96 -15.75
CA TRP A 46 10.06 35.94 -14.85
C TRP A 46 9.60 36.49 -13.49
N ALA A 47 10.19 37.60 -13.02
CA ALA A 47 9.79 38.22 -11.77
C ALA A 47 8.39 38.85 -11.88
N LYS A 48 8.06 39.45 -13.03
CA LYS A 48 6.69 39.90 -13.34
C LYS A 48 5.72 38.72 -13.36
N GLU A 49 6.13 37.60 -13.93
CA GLU A 49 5.28 36.42 -14.01
C GLU A 49 5.01 35.78 -12.63
N LEU A 50 6.01 35.75 -11.74
CA LEU A 50 5.83 35.32 -10.35
C LEU A 50 4.88 36.25 -9.58
N ARG A 51 4.97 37.57 -9.80
CA ARG A 51 4.02 38.54 -9.21
C ARG A 51 2.60 38.31 -9.73
N LEU A 52 2.45 37.98 -11.01
CA LEU A 52 1.15 37.62 -11.59
C LEU A 52 0.60 36.35 -10.93
N CYS A 53 1.42 35.30 -10.79
CA CYS A 53 1.01 34.09 -10.08
C CYS A 53 0.53 34.42 -8.66
N GLY A 54 1.29 35.24 -7.92
CA GLY A 54 0.90 35.70 -6.58
C GLY A 54 -0.45 36.41 -6.56
N ALA A 55 -0.72 37.29 -7.53
CA ALA A 55 -2.00 37.99 -7.65
C ALA A 55 -3.18 37.07 -7.97
N PHE A 56 -2.98 36.04 -8.81
CA PHE A 56 -4.02 35.03 -9.09
C PHE A 56 -4.27 34.13 -7.88
N LEU A 57 -3.23 33.69 -7.17
CA LEU A 57 -3.35 32.87 -5.97
C LEU A 57 -3.93 33.65 -4.78
N GLN A 58 -3.73 34.96 -4.70
CA GLN A 58 -4.40 35.79 -3.69
C GLN A 58 -5.92 35.83 -3.90
N LYS A 59 -6.40 35.69 -5.14
CA LYS A 59 -7.84 35.66 -5.47
C LYS A 59 -8.46 34.28 -5.34
N ASP A 60 -7.74 33.25 -5.79
CA ASP A 60 -8.14 31.85 -5.66
C ASP A 60 -6.89 31.03 -5.32
N GLU A 61 -6.67 30.85 -4.02
CA GLU A 61 -5.50 30.14 -3.49
C GLU A 61 -5.47 28.66 -3.85
N ARG A 62 -6.61 28.11 -4.30
CA ARG A 62 -6.79 26.72 -4.73
C ARG A 62 -6.76 26.57 -6.25
N ASN A 63 -6.43 27.62 -6.99
CA ASN A 63 -6.31 27.55 -8.44
C ASN A 63 -5.08 26.71 -8.85
N PHE A 64 -5.30 25.41 -9.04
CA PHE A 64 -4.22 24.49 -9.41
C PHE A 64 -3.54 24.85 -10.73
N HIS A 65 -4.25 25.46 -11.70
CA HIS A 65 -3.62 25.91 -12.94
C HIS A 65 -2.57 27.00 -12.69
N CYS A 66 -2.85 27.91 -11.77
CA CYS A 66 -1.90 28.95 -11.39
C CYS A 66 -0.73 28.37 -10.59
N TRP A 67 -0.97 27.36 -9.74
CA TRP A 67 0.10 26.62 -9.06
C TRP A 67 1.00 25.87 -10.04
N ASP A 68 0.42 25.21 -11.05
CA ASP A 68 1.16 24.50 -12.11
C ASP A 68 2.00 25.48 -12.93
N HIS A 69 1.38 26.61 -13.31
CA HIS A 69 2.07 27.67 -14.03
C HIS A 69 3.19 28.30 -13.20
N ARG A 70 2.97 28.51 -11.89
CA ARG A 70 4.03 28.97 -10.98
C ARG A 70 5.21 28.01 -10.96
N ARG A 71 4.99 26.69 -10.86
CA ARG A 71 6.08 25.69 -10.91
C ARG A 71 6.85 25.73 -12.23
N PHE A 72 6.14 25.92 -13.34
CA PHE A 72 6.76 26.14 -14.65
C PHE A 72 7.63 27.41 -14.65
N VAL A 73 7.14 28.53 -14.12
CA VAL A 73 7.88 29.81 -14.02
C VAL A 73 9.11 29.68 -13.13
N VAL A 74 8.97 29.11 -11.93
CA VAL A 74 10.05 28.85 -10.97
C VAL A 74 11.19 28.07 -11.63
N GLN A 75 10.86 27.01 -12.36
CA GLN A 75 11.84 26.18 -13.06
C GLN A 75 12.61 26.98 -14.13
N HIS A 76 11.92 27.79 -14.94
CA HIS A 76 12.57 28.57 -16.01
C HIS A 76 13.36 29.78 -15.48
N ALA A 77 12.91 30.33 -14.36
CA ALA A 77 13.57 31.45 -13.69
C ALA A 77 14.79 31.01 -12.85
N GLY A 78 14.99 29.70 -12.64
CA GLY A 78 16.05 29.18 -11.80
C GLY A 78 15.87 29.54 -10.32
N ILE A 79 14.63 29.68 -9.86
CA ILE A 79 14.34 29.97 -8.45
C ILE A 79 14.65 28.72 -7.62
N PRO A 80 15.47 28.83 -6.55
CA PRO A 80 15.76 27.70 -5.67
C PRO A 80 14.51 27.14 -5.00
N ASP A 81 14.47 25.82 -4.81
CA ASP A 81 13.36 25.16 -4.08
C ASP A 81 13.21 25.71 -2.65
N THR A 82 14.29 26.18 -2.02
CA THR A 82 14.27 26.81 -0.69
C THR A 82 13.43 28.08 -0.63
N ASP A 83 13.45 28.88 -1.70
CA ASP A 83 12.70 30.13 -1.78
C ASP A 83 11.20 29.85 -1.97
N GLU A 84 10.87 28.80 -2.73
CA GLU A 84 9.49 28.33 -2.86
C GLU A 84 8.97 27.66 -1.58
N LEU A 85 9.83 26.97 -0.82
CA LEU A 85 9.46 26.46 0.49
C LEU A 85 9.12 27.62 1.44
N GLU A 86 9.92 28.68 1.44
CA GLU A 86 9.63 29.90 2.23
C GLU A 86 8.34 30.58 1.77
N TYR A 87 8.08 30.64 0.46
CA TYR A 87 6.81 31.14 -0.09
C TYR A 87 5.60 30.36 0.46
N THR A 88 5.69 29.03 0.53
CA THR A 88 4.61 28.23 1.15
C THR A 88 4.46 28.48 2.65
N SER A 89 5.56 28.72 3.38
CA SER A 89 5.53 29.09 4.81
C SER A 89 4.74 30.39 5.01
N GLN A 90 4.97 31.39 4.16
CA GLN A 90 4.24 32.67 4.19
C GLN A 90 2.74 32.50 3.91
N LEU A 91 2.39 31.66 2.93
CA LEU A 91 1.00 31.38 2.60
C LEU A 91 0.27 30.66 3.74
N ILE A 92 0.88 29.66 4.36
CA ILE A 92 0.29 28.93 5.49
C ILE A 92 0.17 29.82 6.72
N SER A 93 1.16 30.67 6.98
CA SER A 93 1.11 31.63 8.08
C SER A 93 -0.01 32.66 7.91
N THR A 94 -0.36 32.97 6.66
CA THR A 94 -1.49 33.86 6.32
C THR A 94 -2.83 33.11 6.37
N ASN A 95 -2.86 31.88 5.88
CA ASN A 95 -4.04 31.02 5.83
C ASN A 95 -3.64 29.54 5.89
N PHE A 96 -3.78 28.93 7.07
CA PHE A 96 -3.46 27.52 7.28
C PHE A 96 -4.42 26.56 6.56
N SER A 97 -5.58 27.03 6.06
CA SER A 97 -6.49 26.23 5.25
C SER A 97 -6.05 26.05 3.80
N ASN A 98 -4.93 26.66 3.39
CA ASN A 98 -4.44 26.59 2.03
C ASN A 98 -3.83 25.21 1.71
N TYR A 99 -4.68 24.26 1.33
CA TYR A 99 -4.28 22.89 0.95
C TYR A 99 -3.20 22.86 -0.14
N SER A 100 -3.26 23.78 -1.10
CA SER A 100 -2.30 23.81 -2.20
C SER A 100 -0.89 24.18 -1.73
N ALA A 101 -0.76 25.05 -0.72
CA ALA A 101 0.52 25.36 -0.10
C ALA A 101 1.09 24.12 0.64
N TRP A 102 0.28 23.44 1.45
CA TRP A 102 0.69 22.18 2.13
C TRP A 102 1.10 21.10 1.15
N HIS A 103 0.33 20.92 0.06
CA HIS A 103 0.67 19.97 -0.99
C HIS A 103 2.00 20.34 -1.65
N TYR A 104 2.22 21.62 -1.98
CA TYR A 104 3.47 22.02 -2.59
C TYR A 104 4.67 21.82 -1.65
N ARG A 105 4.52 22.06 -0.35
CA ARG A 105 5.52 21.69 0.67
C ARG A 105 5.87 20.21 0.62
N SER A 106 4.86 19.34 0.54
CA SER A 106 5.08 17.89 0.48
C SER A 106 5.93 17.44 -0.73
N CYS A 107 5.94 18.23 -1.80
CA CYS A 107 6.76 18.00 -2.99
C CYS A 107 8.16 18.62 -2.88
N LEU A 108 8.29 19.76 -2.21
CA LEU A 108 9.55 20.50 -2.05
C LEU A 108 10.46 19.87 -0.99
N LEU A 109 9.89 19.47 0.16
CA LEU A 109 10.67 18.98 1.31
C LEU A 109 11.56 17.78 0.97
N PRO A 110 11.09 16.71 0.27
CA PRO A 110 11.96 15.59 -0.09
C PRO A 110 13.10 15.96 -1.04
N ARG A 111 12.94 17.04 -1.84
CA ARG A 111 13.98 17.54 -2.76
C ARG A 111 15.05 18.36 -2.05
N ILE A 112 14.65 19.13 -1.04
CA ILE A 112 15.53 20.02 -0.28
C ILE A 112 16.24 19.26 0.85
N TYR A 113 15.50 18.40 1.55
CA TYR A 113 15.93 17.66 2.73
C TYR A 113 15.63 16.15 2.56
N PRO A 114 16.26 15.47 1.58
CA PRO A 114 16.05 14.04 1.40
C PRO A 114 16.48 13.27 2.65
N ASP A 115 15.76 12.19 2.98
CA ASP A 115 16.20 11.29 4.05
C ASP A 115 17.48 10.55 3.59
N PRO A 116 18.61 10.71 4.29
CA PRO A 116 19.86 10.03 3.93
C PRO A 116 19.74 8.50 3.97
N GLU A 117 18.86 7.93 4.80
CA GLU A 117 18.65 6.48 4.90
C GLU A 117 17.54 5.97 3.96
N GLN A 118 16.81 6.86 3.28
CA GLN A 118 15.65 6.55 2.43
C GLN A 118 14.53 5.74 3.13
N LYS A 119 14.48 5.75 4.47
CA LYS A 119 13.46 5.06 5.26
C LYS A 119 12.17 5.88 5.40
N GLY A 120 12.32 7.20 5.42
CA GLY A 120 11.29 8.22 5.55
C GLY A 120 11.24 9.14 4.33
N ARG A 121 10.30 10.09 4.35
CA ARG A 121 10.08 11.01 3.22
C ARG A 121 11.07 12.19 3.20
N VAL A 122 11.54 12.59 4.37
CA VAL A 122 12.30 13.82 4.62
C VAL A 122 13.25 13.54 5.79
N ALA A 123 14.40 14.22 5.82
CA ALA A 123 15.32 14.19 6.97
C ALA A 123 14.60 14.45 8.30
N GLU A 124 14.98 13.72 9.34
CA GLU A 124 14.25 13.68 10.61
C GLU A 124 14.18 15.06 11.29
N ASP A 125 15.27 15.81 11.31
CA ASP A 125 15.32 17.14 11.93
C ASP A 125 14.33 18.12 11.30
N GLN A 126 14.11 18.02 9.99
CA GLN A 126 13.10 18.80 9.29
C GLN A 126 11.70 18.24 9.55
N LEU A 127 11.54 16.91 9.61
CA LEU A 127 10.27 16.27 9.91
C LEU A 127 9.70 16.71 11.28
N LEU A 128 10.56 16.83 12.30
CA LEU A 128 10.14 17.32 13.63
C LEU A 128 9.56 18.74 13.59
N LYS A 129 10.19 19.64 12.82
CA LYS A 129 9.68 21.02 12.62
C LYS A 129 8.34 21.03 11.89
N GLU A 130 8.15 20.13 10.92
CA GLU A 130 6.89 20.03 10.19
C GLU A 130 5.75 19.46 11.06
N TYR A 131 6.05 18.55 12.00
CA TYR A 131 5.05 18.10 12.98
C TYR A 131 4.56 19.28 13.83
N GLU A 132 5.47 20.09 14.37
CA GLU A 132 5.10 21.29 15.15
C GLU A 132 4.29 22.29 14.31
N LEU A 133 4.67 22.52 13.05
CA LEU A 133 3.94 23.39 12.13
C LEU A 133 2.51 22.89 11.87
N ALA A 134 2.36 21.60 11.56
CA ALA A 134 1.04 20.99 11.33
C ALA A 134 0.20 21.04 12.60
N GLN A 135 0.81 20.72 13.75
CA GLN A 135 0.18 20.76 15.06
C GLN A 135 -0.40 22.15 15.34
N ASN A 136 0.41 23.21 15.23
CA ASN A 136 -0.07 24.57 15.45
C ASN A 136 -1.26 24.94 14.56
N ALA A 137 -1.29 24.48 13.30
CA ALA A 137 -2.38 24.74 12.39
C ALA A 137 -3.69 24.05 12.83
N PHE A 138 -3.68 22.73 13.04
CA PHE A 138 -4.91 22.00 13.36
C PHE A 138 -5.36 22.15 14.82
N PHE A 139 -4.52 22.65 15.73
CA PHE A 139 -4.98 23.08 17.06
C PHE A 139 -5.56 24.51 17.05
N THR A 140 -5.18 25.34 16.07
CA THR A 140 -5.78 26.67 15.89
C THR A 140 -7.17 26.58 15.27
N ASP A 141 -7.34 25.71 14.26
CA ASP A 141 -8.64 25.36 13.71
C ASP A 141 -8.77 23.84 13.55
N PRO A 142 -9.34 23.15 14.57
CA PRO A 142 -9.57 21.70 14.54
C PRO A 142 -10.46 21.21 13.41
N SER A 143 -11.26 22.11 12.81
CA SER A 143 -12.18 21.76 11.72
C SER A 143 -11.49 21.78 10.35
N ASP A 144 -10.35 22.47 10.21
CA ASP A 144 -9.61 22.54 8.95
C ASP A 144 -8.93 21.21 8.63
N GLN A 145 -9.33 20.59 7.52
CA GLN A 145 -8.82 19.28 7.12
C GLN A 145 -7.39 19.31 6.56
N SER A 146 -6.90 20.46 6.09
CA SER A 146 -5.68 20.52 5.26
C SER A 146 -4.45 20.15 6.09
N ALA A 147 -4.34 20.72 7.28
CA ALA A 147 -3.28 20.40 8.23
C ALA A 147 -3.33 18.92 8.67
N TRP A 148 -4.52 18.34 8.89
CA TRP A 148 -4.66 16.93 9.23
C TRP A 148 -4.21 15.98 8.11
N PHE A 149 -4.55 16.29 6.85
CA PHE A 149 -4.09 15.50 5.71
C PHE A 149 -2.58 15.60 5.51
N TYR A 150 -2.02 16.80 5.68
CA TYR A 150 -0.57 17.01 5.62
C TYR A 150 0.13 16.25 6.75
N HIS A 151 -0.39 16.33 7.98
CA HIS A 151 0.11 15.56 9.12
C HIS A 151 0.10 14.05 8.86
N ARG A 152 -1.00 13.53 8.31
CA ARG A 152 -1.08 12.12 7.90
C ARG A 152 -0.01 11.77 6.86
N TRP A 153 0.35 12.69 5.96
CA TRP A 153 1.44 12.49 5.01
C TRP A 153 2.81 12.45 5.72
N LEU A 154 3.04 13.31 6.73
CA LEU A 154 4.25 13.31 7.58
C LEU A 154 4.40 12.00 8.37
N LEU A 155 3.29 11.39 8.81
CA LEU A 155 3.29 10.05 9.43
C LEU A 155 3.49 8.92 8.42
N GLY A 156 3.37 9.20 7.13
CA GLY A 156 3.51 8.20 6.06
C GLY A 156 4.97 7.77 5.84
N ARG A 157 5.13 6.61 5.21
CA ARG A 157 6.45 6.06 4.85
C ARG A 157 6.96 6.57 3.50
N ALA A 158 8.26 6.41 3.28
CA ALA A 158 8.85 6.52 1.95
C ALA A 158 8.18 5.55 0.95
N GLU A 159 8.49 5.73 -0.34
CA GLU A 159 8.16 4.69 -1.31
C GLU A 159 8.88 3.40 -0.94
N ILE A 160 8.17 2.28 -1.03
CA ILE A 160 8.77 0.96 -0.82
C ILE A 160 9.83 0.76 -1.91
N GLU A 161 11.04 0.37 -1.56
CA GLU A 161 12.06 0.06 -2.57
C GLU A 161 11.83 -1.31 -3.20
N ASP A 162 12.39 -1.50 -4.39
CA ASP A 162 12.40 -2.79 -5.07
C ASP A 162 13.22 -3.78 -4.25
N ALA A 163 12.59 -4.86 -3.77
CA ALA A 163 13.24 -5.90 -3.00
C ALA A 163 12.63 -7.26 -3.30
N ILE A 164 13.47 -8.30 -3.22
CA ILE A 164 13.00 -9.68 -3.12
C ILE A 164 12.69 -9.89 -1.63
N THR A 165 11.43 -10.16 -1.28
CA THR A 165 10.98 -10.28 0.11
C THR A 165 11.01 -11.72 0.60
N CYS A 166 10.83 -12.70 -0.29
CA CYS A 166 10.87 -14.11 0.07
C CYS A 166 11.42 -14.98 -1.05
N VAL A 167 12.22 -15.99 -0.70
CA VAL A 167 12.49 -17.17 -1.53
C VAL A 167 12.10 -18.39 -0.73
N TYR A 168 11.26 -19.25 -1.31
CA TYR A 168 10.79 -20.49 -0.70
C TYR A 168 10.98 -21.64 -1.68
N VAL A 169 11.41 -22.80 -1.18
CA VAL A 169 11.52 -24.03 -1.94
C VAL A 169 10.69 -25.14 -1.29
N SER A 170 9.92 -25.84 -2.11
CA SER A 170 9.18 -27.04 -1.72
C SER A 170 9.69 -28.23 -2.50
N LYS A 171 10.32 -29.18 -1.80
CA LYS A 171 10.77 -30.45 -2.38
C LYS A 171 9.59 -31.32 -2.84
N PRO A 172 8.50 -31.51 -2.05
CA PRO A 172 7.34 -32.29 -2.48
C PRO A 172 6.62 -31.73 -3.72
N LEU A 173 6.63 -30.41 -3.92
CA LEU A 173 6.00 -29.79 -5.09
C LEU A 173 6.99 -29.56 -6.24
N GLN A 174 8.30 -29.80 -6.00
CA GLN A 174 9.40 -29.43 -6.88
C GLN A 174 9.23 -28.02 -7.42
N THR A 175 9.06 -27.05 -6.50
CA THR A 175 8.72 -25.67 -6.84
C THR A 175 9.58 -24.72 -6.04
N VAL A 176 10.08 -23.68 -6.72
CA VAL A 176 10.66 -22.50 -6.08
C VAL A 176 9.67 -21.36 -6.23
N LEU A 177 9.50 -20.60 -5.17
CA LEU A 177 8.69 -19.41 -5.10
C LEU A 177 9.60 -18.22 -4.81
N VAL A 178 9.32 -17.10 -5.47
CA VAL A 178 9.89 -15.80 -5.14
C VAL A 178 8.77 -14.80 -4.88
N SER A 179 8.93 -13.94 -3.87
CA SER A 179 8.05 -12.82 -3.57
C SER A 179 8.81 -11.50 -3.65
N PHE A 180 8.12 -10.43 -4.03
CA PHE A 180 8.67 -9.08 -4.20
C PHE A 180 7.89 -8.05 -3.39
N SER A 181 8.57 -6.95 -3.04
CA SER A 181 8.00 -5.83 -2.27
C SER A 181 6.90 -5.06 -3.03
N LYS A 182 6.85 -5.20 -4.35
CA LYS A 182 5.83 -4.64 -5.24
C LYS A 182 5.38 -5.68 -6.27
N PRO A 183 4.21 -5.52 -6.92
CA PRO A 183 3.84 -6.33 -8.07
C PRO A 183 4.83 -6.12 -9.22
N VAL A 184 5.45 -7.20 -9.70
CA VAL A 184 6.41 -7.19 -10.83
C VAL A 184 5.91 -8.06 -11.98
N ASN A 185 6.43 -7.81 -13.19
CA ASN A 185 6.14 -8.62 -14.38
C ASN A 185 7.40 -9.33 -14.90
N LEU A 186 7.66 -10.54 -14.39
CA LEU A 186 8.81 -11.36 -14.80
C LEU A 186 8.70 -11.93 -16.23
N ARG A 187 7.60 -11.66 -16.96
CA ARG A 187 7.49 -12.00 -18.39
C ARG A 187 8.11 -10.93 -19.29
N ASN A 188 8.39 -9.75 -18.75
CA ASN A 188 9.11 -8.70 -19.46
C ASN A 188 10.62 -8.96 -19.38
N GLU A 189 11.34 -8.79 -20.48
CA GLU A 189 12.80 -9.00 -20.55
C GLU A 189 13.57 -8.03 -19.64
N GLU A 190 13.04 -6.83 -19.39
CA GLU A 190 13.66 -5.82 -18.53
C GLU A 190 13.59 -6.12 -17.02
N ASP A 191 12.73 -7.06 -16.61
CA ASP A 191 12.50 -7.42 -15.19
C ASP A 191 12.87 -8.90 -14.91
N GLU A 192 13.78 -9.48 -15.70
CA GLU A 192 14.15 -10.88 -15.55
C GLU A 192 14.72 -11.20 -14.16
N ALA A 193 14.13 -12.18 -13.48
CA ALA A 193 14.67 -12.78 -12.26
C ALA A 193 15.32 -14.12 -12.60
N VAL A 194 16.59 -14.30 -12.24
CA VAL A 194 17.35 -15.51 -12.55
C VAL A 194 17.44 -16.39 -11.30
N LEU A 195 16.96 -17.62 -11.40
CA LEU A 195 17.14 -18.64 -10.37
C LEU A 195 18.53 -19.29 -10.52
N PHE A 196 19.23 -19.46 -9.41
CA PHE A 196 20.44 -20.25 -9.30
C PHE A 196 20.19 -21.43 -8.37
N VAL A 197 20.66 -22.61 -8.77
CA VAL A 197 20.68 -23.82 -7.95
C VAL A 197 22.12 -24.27 -7.84
N ASP A 198 22.66 -24.33 -6.63
CA ASP A 198 24.06 -24.68 -6.33
C ASP A 198 25.05 -23.85 -7.16
N SER A 199 24.83 -22.53 -7.15
CA SER A 199 25.63 -21.52 -7.89
C SER A 199 25.60 -21.64 -9.41
N ARG A 200 24.71 -22.48 -9.97
CA ARG A 200 24.51 -22.59 -11.42
C ARG A 200 23.20 -21.92 -11.84
N PRO A 201 23.20 -21.08 -12.88
CA PRO A 201 21.96 -20.49 -13.38
C PRO A 201 21.04 -21.61 -13.88
N PHE A 202 19.79 -21.55 -13.46
CA PHE A 202 18.72 -22.44 -13.86
C PHE A 202 17.79 -21.71 -14.82
N PRO A 203 17.40 -22.31 -15.97
CA PRO A 203 16.48 -21.69 -16.91
C PRO A 203 15.05 -21.68 -16.35
N SER A 204 14.76 -20.73 -15.48
CA SER A 204 13.49 -20.60 -14.77
C SER A 204 12.38 -20.10 -15.69
N LYS A 205 11.26 -20.83 -15.73
CA LYS A 205 10.02 -20.38 -16.36
C LYS A 205 9.06 -19.92 -15.28
N TRP A 206 9.14 -18.64 -14.92
CA TRP A 206 8.31 -18.03 -13.88
C TRP A 206 6.84 -17.94 -14.31
N GLN A 207 5.94 -18.27 -13.40
CA GLN A 207 4.49 -18.20 -13.59
C GLN A 207 3.84 -17.56 -12.37
N VAL A 208 2.79 -16.79 -12.60
CA VAL A 208 1.93 -16.30 -11.51
C VAL A 208 1.00 -17.42 -11.02
N PRO A 209 0.78 -17.57 -9.70
CA PRO A 209 -0.08 -18.63 -9.17
C PRO A 209 -1.52 -18.63 -9.68
N ASP A 210 -2.13 -17.45 -9.85
CA ASP A 210 -3.50 -17.31 -10.36
C ASP A 210 -3.64 -17.63 -11.87
N LYS A 211 -2.52 -17.70 -12.60
CA LYS A 211 -2.42 -17.86 -14.07
C LYS A 211 -3.15 -16.80 -14.89
N ARG A 212 -3.67 -15.74 -14.28
CA ARG A 212 -4.47 -14.68 -14.93
C ARG A 212 -3.70 -13.37 -14.97
N SER A 213 -2.99 -13.04 -13.90
CA SER A 213 -2.35 -11.73 -13.76
C SER A 213 -1.09 -11.60 -14.62
N THR A 214 -0.77 -10.36 -14.98
CA THR A 214 0.49 -9.98 -15.63
C THR A 214 1.51 -9.49 -14.61
N PHE A 215 1.06 -8.75 -13.61
CA PHE A 215 1.84 -8.30 -12.46
C PHE A 215 1.44 -9.09 -11.22
N SER A 216 2.41 -9.50 -10.43
CA SER A 216 2.18 -10.23 -9.18
C SER A 216 3.32 -9.97 -8.21
N HIS A 217 3.01 -9.99 -6.91
CA HIS A 217 4.03 -10.06 -5.86
C HIS A 217 4.73 -11.41 -5.85
N VAL A 218 4.01 -12.48 -6.17
CA VAL A 218 4.47 -13.88 -6.05
C VAL A 218 4.59 -14.53 -7.42
N TRP A 219 5.72 -15.18 -7.64
CA TRP A 219 6.02 -15.96 -8.84
C TRP A 219 6.56 -17.33 -8.45
N VAL A 220 6.18 -18.35 -9.21
CA VAL A 220 6.61 -19.74 -8.98
C VAL A 220 7.30 -20.31 -10.21
N CYS A 221 8.31 -21.15 -9.98
CA CYS A 221 9.03 -21.89 -11.00
C CYS A 221 9.06 -23.37 -10.63
N LYS A 222 8.70 -24.24 -11.59
CA LYS A 222 8.80 -25.69 -11.44
C LYS A 222 10.24 -26.15 -11.66
N LEU A 223 10.70 -27.06 -10.80
CA LEU A 223 11.98 -27.74 -10.92
C LEU A 223 11.76 -29.13 -11.54
N PRO A 224 12.72 -29.63 -12.33
CA PRO A 224 12.66 -30.99 -12.84
C PRO A 224 12.81 -32.01 -11.70
N PRO A 225 12.17 -33.19 -11.83
CA PRO A 225 12.35 -34.26 -10.87
C PRO A 225 13.81 -34.70 -10.72
N GLY A 226 14.21 -35.03 -9.50
CA GLY A 226 15.57 -35.45 -9.19
C GLY A 226 16.59 -34.32 -9.02
N LEU A 227 16.28 -33.06 -9.36
CA LEU A 227 17.24 -31.95 -9.23
C LEU A 227 17.67 -31.69 -7.77
N LEU A 228 16.73 -31.85 -6.84
CA LEU A 228 16.93 -31.69 -5.40
C LEU A 228 17.16 -33.05 -4.69
N GLU A 229 17.57 -34.06 -5.44
CA GLU A 229 17.86 -35.41 -4.97
C GLU A 229 19.34 -35.71 -5.23
N GLY A 230 20.05 -36.19 -4.21
CA GLY A 230 21.48 -36.49 -4.31
C GLY A 230 22.16 -36.54 -2.94
N GLU A 231 23.45 -36.93 -2.94
CA GLU A 231 24.34 -36.96 -1.76
C GLU A 231 24.95 -35.57 -1.43
N THR A 232 24.28 -34.50 -1.82
CA THR A 232 24.69 -33.13 -1.49
C THR A 232 24.41 -32.83 -0.03
N LEU A 233 25.35 -32.18 0.66
CA LEU A 233 25.18 -31.76 2.06
C LEU A 233 24.08 -30.73 2.26
N GLN A 234 23.79 -29.93 1.22
CA GLN A 234 22.69 -28.98 1.12
C GLN A 234 22.54 -28.55 -0.35
N HIS A 235 21.36 -28.08 -0.72
CA HIS A 235 21.16 -27.32 -1.96
C HIS A 235 21.00 -25.84 -1.64
N CYS A 236 21.76 -24.98 -2.30
CA CYS A 236 21.59 -23.52 -2.21
C CYS A 236 20.71 -23.03 -3.37
N LEU A 237 19.57 -22.43 -3.05
CA LEU A 237 18.68 -21.81 -4.02
C LEU A 237 18.70 -20.30 -3.84
N HIS A 238 19.14 -19.61 -4.87
CA HIS A 238 19.33 -18.16 -4.87
C HIS A 238 18.58 -17.53 -6.04
N VAL A 239 17.83 -16.46 -5.78
CA VAL A 239 17.20 -15.66 -6.84
C VAL A 239 17.88 -14.30 -6.92
N SER A 240 18.24 -13.94 -8.14
CA SER A 240 18.91 -12.69 -8.51
C SER A 240 17.96 -11.84 -9.36
N TRP A 241 17.83 -10.55 -9.05
CA TRP A 241 16.95 -9.61 -9.77
C TRP A 241 17.61 -8.25 -9.98
N LYS A 242 17.11 -7.46 -10.94
CA LYS A 242 17.67 -6.16 -11.40
C LYS A 242 19.18 -6.25 -11.70
N ASP A 243 19.54 -7.06 -12.68
CA ASP A 243 20.95 -7.34 -13.06
C ASP A 243 21.82 -7.87 -11.91
N GLY A 244 21.19 -8.52 -10.93
CA GLY A 244 21.86 -9.08 -9.75
C GLY A 244 22.28 -8.07 -8.68
N ARG A 245 21.69 -6.88 -8.68
CA ARG A 245 21.79 -5.96 -7.55
C ARG A 245 21.03 -6.46 -6.33
N LEU A 246 19.90 -7.13 -6.56
CA LEU A 246 19.04 -7.67 -5.50
C LEU A 246 19.13 -9.19 -5.51
N LYS A 247 19.37 -9.77 -4.33
CA LYS A 247 19.62 -11.20 -4.16
C LYS A 247 18.98 -11.70 -2.87
N LYS A 248 18.39 -12.89 -2.92
CA LYS A 248 17.92 -13.61 -1.73
C LYS A 248 18.11 -15.11 -1.92
N GLU A 249 18.54 -15.80 -0.88
CA GLU A 249 18.86 -17.22 -0.93
C GLU A 249 18.29 -18.01 0.24
N CYS A 250 18.05 -19.29 0.02
CA CYS A 250 17.67 -20.24 1.06
C CYS A 250 18.44 -21.56 0.88
N LEU A 251 18.69 -22.26 2.00
CA LEU A 251 19.45 -23.50 2.03
C LEU A 251 18.53 -24.68 2.34
N LEU A 252 18.42 -25.63 1.41
CA LEU A 252 17.64 -26.85 1.60
C LEU A 252 18.56 -27.98 2.09
N TYR A 253 18.41 -28.36 3.35
CA TYR A 253 19.18 -29.44 3.97
C TYR A 253 18.60 -30.84 3.68
N PRO A 254 19.44 -31.89 3.68
CA PRO A 254 18.99 -33.28 3.59
C PRO A 254 17.96 -33.62 4.67
N GLY A 255 16.88 -34.32 4.27
CA GLY A 255 15.77 -34.68 5.16
C GLY A 255 14.69 -33.60 5.30
N SER A 256 14.99 -32.33 5.02
CA SER A 256 14.00 -31.26 4.99
C SER A 256 13.10 -31.34 3.75
N LYS A 257 11.81 -31.08 3.94
CA LYS A 257 10.83 -31.03 2.84
C LYS A 257 10.78 -29.66 2.16
N GLU A 258 11.21 -28.62 2.86
CA GLU A 258 11.11 -27.24 2.41
C GLU A 258 12.18 -26.39 3.10
N SER A 259 12.44 -25.21 2.56
CA SER A 259 13.31 -24.18 3.13
C SER A 259 12.90 -22.82 2.61
N TRP A 260 13.21 -21.75 3.35
CA TRP A 260 12.91 -20.38 2.94
C TRP A 260 13.87 -19.37 3.54
N CYS A 261 13.88 -18.19 2.95
CA CYS A 261 14.33 -16.95 3.54
C CYS A 261 13.22 -15.92 3.28
N GLN A 262 12.64 -15.36 4.33
CA GLN A 262 11.63 -14.32 4.24
C GLN A 262 12.07 -13.12 5.08
N ASP A 263 11.82 -11.93 4.55
CA ASP A 263 11.93 -10.69 5.30
C ASP A 263 10.86 -10.63 6.40
N SER A 264 11.31 -10.50 7.64
CA SER A 264 10.45 -10.38 8.82
C SER A 264 9.79 -9.00 8.86
N ALA A 265 8.46 -8.96 8.95
CA ALA A 265 7.71 -7.72 9.07
C ALA A 265 8.08 -6.97 10.36
N THR A 266 8.40 -7.71 11.42
CA THR A 266 8.84 -7.20 12.71
C THR A 266 10.23 -6.56 12.62
N ASP A 267 11.20 -7.27 12.03
CA ASP A 267 12.59 -6.78 11.94
C ASP A 267 12.72 -5.61 10.97
N GLN A 268 12.01 -5.67 9.84
CA GLN A 268 11.95 -4.57 8.88
C GLN A 268 10.99 -3.45 9.29
N LYS A 269 10.29 -3.61 10.42
CA LYS A 269 9.29 -2.65 10.92
C LYS A 269 8.28 -2.27 9.84
N LEU A 270 7.82 -3.24 9.06
CA LEU A 270 6.89 -3.04 7.93
C LEU A 270 5.57 -2.40 8.33
N PHE A 271 5.16 -2.48 9.60
CA PHE A 271 3.90 -1.90 10.09
C PHE A 271 4.08 -0.81 11.15
N SER A 272 5.29 -0.53 11.61
CA SER A 272 5.64 0.60 12.47
C SER A 272 6.58 1.58 11.76
N LEU A 273 7.00 2.64 12.45
CA LEU A 273 8.13 3.46 12.02
C LEU A 273 9.29 3.18 12.98
N GLU A 274 10.51 3.10 12.47
CA GLU A 274 11.68 3.23 13.32
C GLU A 274 11.72 4.68 13.82
N LEU A 275 11.51 4.87 15.13
CA LEU A 275 11.44 6.19 15.74
C LEU A 275 12.69 6.40 16.58
N SER A 276 13.40 7.52 16.33
CA SER A 276 14.36 8.05 17.28
C SER A 276 13.67 8.39 18.61
N ILE A 277 14.47 8.62 19.65
CA ILE A 277 13.95 9.01 20.97
C ILE A 277 13.20 10.34 20.86
N GLU A 278 13.76 11.29 20.10
CA GLU A 278 13.22 12.61 19.84
C GLU A 278 11.88 12.53 19.12
N LYS A 279 11.82 11.83 17.99
CA LYS A 279 10.57 11.64 17.22
C LYS A 279 9.52 10.91 18.04
N SER A 280 9.92 9.89 18.77
CA SER A 280 9.01 9.16 19.67
C SER A 280 8.46 10.06 20.78
N SER A 281 9.25 10.98 21.32
CA SER A 281 8.82 11.95 22.32
C SER A 281 7.79 12.94 21.75
N VAL A 282 8.09 13.52 20.58
CA VAL A 282 7.19 14.48 19.90
C VAL A 282 5.84 13.84 19.59
N LEU A 283 5.82 12.64 19.00
CA LEU A 283 4.57 11.96 18.64
C LEU A 283 3.76 11.52 19.88
N ARG A 284 4.40 11.24 21.02
CA ARG A 284 3.69 11.00 22.29
C ARG A 284 3.06 12.28 22.84
N ALA A 285 3.79 13.39 22.83
CA ALA A 285 3.26 14.68 23.25
C ALA A 285 2.07 15.12 22.37
N GLU A 286 2.17 14.85 21.06
CA GLU A 286 1.09 15.10 20.11
C GLU A 286 -0.13 14.21 20.37
N MET A 287 0.08 12.91 20.65
CA MET A 287 -0.99 12.00 21.06
C MET A 287 -1.73 12.52 22.30
N ASP A 288 -1.00 13.00 23.31
CA ASP A 288 -1.60 13.55 24.52
C ASP A 288 -2.36 14.86 24.25
N SER A 289 -1.83 15.70 23.37
CA SER A 289 -2.52 16.92 22.91
C SER A 289 -3.81 16.58 22.15
N CYS A 290 -3.79 15.56 21.27
CA CYS A 290 -4.98 15.10 20.56
C CYS A 290 -6.04 14.56 21.53
N ARG A 291 -5.63 13.86 22.60
CA ARG A 291 -6.56 13.40 23.64
C ARG A 291 -7.24 14.57 24.35
N GLN A 292 -6.49 15.62 24.70
CA GLN A 292 -7.05 16.83 25.29
C GLN A 292 -8.04 17.51 24.33
N LEU A 293 -7.73 17.55 23.04
CA LEU A 293 -8.66 18.06 22.03
C LEU A 293 -9.93 17.21 21.94
N LEU A 294 -9.85 15.88 22.04
CA LEU A 294 -11.03 15.01 22.08
C LEU A 294 -11.87 15.18 23.36
N ASP A 295 -11.27 15.62 24.46
CA ASP A 295 -12.04 15.97 25.67
C ASP A 295 -12.89 17.23 25.46
N LEU A 296 -12.43 18.15 24.59
CA LEU A 296 -13.14 19.38 24.22
C LEU A 296 -14.12 19.15 23.05
N GLU A 297 -13.67 18.43 22.02
CA GLU A 297 -14.39 18.13 20.78
C GLU A 297 -14.46 16.61 20.55
N PRO A 298 -15.34 15.88 21.27
CA PRO A 298 -15.39 14.42 21.23
C PRO A 298 -15.81 13.84 19.87
N GLU A 299 -16.43 14.67 19.03
CA GLU A 299 -16.89 14.34 17.68
C GLU A 299 -15.93 14.85 16.59
N ASN A 300 -14.72 15.30 16.95
CA ASN A 300 -13.73 15.68 15.94
C ASN A 300 -13.16 14.43 15.26
N LYS A 301 -13.71 14.10 14.09
CA LYS A 301 -13.33 12.93 13.29
C LYS A 301 -11.86 12.93 12.86
N TRP A 302 -11.28 14.10 12.62
CA TRP A 302 -9.90 14.21 12.18
C TRP A 302 -8.97 13.88 13.34
N CYS A 303 -9.25 14.43 14.53
CA CYS A 303 -8.52 14.13 15.74
C CYS A 303 -8.64 12.63 16.14
N LEU A 304 -9.83 12.04 16.03
CA LEU A 304 -10.05 10.59 16.24
C LEU A 304 -9.19 9.74 15.28
N LEU A 305 -9.18 10.09 13.98
CA LEU A 305 -8.37 9.40 12.98
C LEU A 305 -6.87 9.57 13.27
N THR A 306 -6.42 10.78 13.63
CA THR A 306 -5.02 11.05 13.97
C THR A 306 -4.58 10.28 15.21
N CYS A 307 -5.43 10.17 16.24
CA CYS A 307 -5.15 9.30 17.40
C CYS A 307 -4.95 7.84 16.98
N ILE A 308 -5.78 7.32 16.08
CA ILE A 308 -5.61 5.97 15.52
C ILE A 308 -4.25 5.85 14.81
N LEU A 309 -3.90 6.80 13.95
CA LEU A 309 -2.65 6.79 13.19
C LEU A 309 -1.42 6.88 14.09
N LEU A 310 -1.42 7.78 15.07
CA LEU A 310 -0.34 7.93 16.04
C LEU A 310 -0.20 6.66 16.89
N SER A 311 -1.29 6.01 17.28
CA SER A 311 -1.23 4.74 18.01
C SER A 311 -0.58 3.63 17.18
N ARG A 312 -0.83 3.58 15.87
CA ARG A 312 -0.14 2.63 14.96
C ARG A 312 1.35 2.89 14.88
N VAL A 313 1.75 4.16 14.81
CA VAL A 313 3.15 4.56 14.69
C VAL A 313 3.93 4.31 15.97
N LEU A 314 3.34 4.61 17.13
CA LEU A 314 4.00 4.53 18.43
C LEU A 314 4.11 3.11 19.00
N ASP A 315 2.99 2.38 19.02
CA ASP A 315 2.92 1.02 19.56
C ASP A 315 1.62 0.35 19.08
N PRO A 316 1.66 -0.34 17.92
CA PRO A 316 0.46 -0.90 17.31
C PRO A 316 -0.21 -1.95 18.20
N LEU A 317 0.57 -2.85 18.81
CA LEU A 317 0.07 -3.95 19.64
C LEU A 317 -0.39 -3.45 21.01
N GLY A 318 0.39 -2.60 21.68
CA GLY A 318 0.02 -2.07 23.01
C GLY A 318 -1.21 -1.16 22.99
N HIS A 319 -1.49 -0.50 21.85
CA HIS A 319 -2.67 0.35 21.69
C HIS A 319 -3.86 -0.32 21.01
N ALA A 320 -3.76 -1.58 20.58
CA ALA A 320 -4.77 -2.24 19.74
C ALA A 320 -6.22 -2.10 20.28
N SER A 321 -6.43 -2.35 21.58
CA SER A 321 -7.76 -2.25 22.21
C SER A 321 -8.33 -0.81 22.19
N LYS A 322 -7.48 0.20 22.46
CA LYS A 322 -7.89 1.61 22.41
C LYS A 322 -8.20 2.05 20.98
N THR A 323 -7.38 1.62 20.02
CA THR A 323 -7.57 1.85 18.59
C THR A 323 -8.94 1.36 18.13
N LEU A 324 -9.35 0.14 18.54
CA LEU A 324 -10.69 -0.39 18.23
C LEU A 324 -11.83 0.46 18.83
N THR A 325 -11.62 1.03 20.01
CA THR A 325 -12.59 1.92 20.64
C THR A 325 -12.74 3.23 19.86
N TRP A 326 -11.64 3.82 19.39
CA TRP A 326 -11.69 5.01 18.54
C TRP A 326 -12.30 4.72 17.18
N PHE A 327 -12.04 3.56 16.55
CA PHE A 327 -12.76 3.17 15.33
C PHE A 327 -14.27 3.13 15.54
N LYS A 328 -14.75 2.56 16.66
CA LYS A 328 -16.19 2.54 16.97
C LYS A 328 -16.77 3.95 17.08
N LYS A 329 -16.07 4.88 17.73
CA LYS A 329 -16.48 6.29 17.78
C LYS A 329 -16.47 6.94 16.40
N LEU A 330 -15.41 6.74 15.63
CA LEU A 330 -15.24 7.35 14.30
C LEU A 330 -16.32 6.89 13.32
N LEU A 331 -16.74 5.62 13.40
CA LEU A 331 -17.86 5.08 12.63
C LEU A 331 -19.20 5.78 12.94
N ALA A 332 -19.42 6.17 14.20
CA ALA A 332 -20.62 6.89 14.61
C ALA A 332 -20.59 8.37 14.17
N VAL A 333 -19.40 9.00 14.25
CA VAL A 333 -19.19 10.42 13.97
C VAL A 333 -19.16 10.73 12.47
N ASP A 334 -18.60 9.86 11.63
CA ASP A 334 -18.52 10.07 10.17
C ASP A 334 -19.11 8.87 9.39
N PRO A 335 -20.45 8.70 9.41
CA PRO A 335 -21.12 7.52 8.85
C PRO A 335 -20.91 7.38 7.33
N LEU A 336 -20.69 8.48 6.62
CA LEU A 336 -20.44 8.49 5.18
C LEU A 336 -19.13 7.77 4.80
N ARG A 337 -18.19 7.59 5.73
CA ARG A 337 -16.90 6.92 5.52
C ARG A 337 -16.83 5.56 6.22
N THR A 338 -17.96 5.00 6.63
CA THR A 338 -18.05 3.70 7.33
C THR A 338 -17.26 2.59 6.65
N GLY A 339 -17.39 2.44 5.33
CA GLY A 339 -16.67 1.42 4.56
C GLY A 339 -15.15 1.58 4.69
N TYR A 340 -14.66 2.80 4.49
CA TYR A 340 -13.23 3.13 4.62
C TYR A 340 -12.68 2.81 6.02
N TYR A 341 -13.41 3.15 7.08
CA TYR A 341 -12.93 2.87 8.45
C TYR A 341 -12.96 1.39 8.80
N LYS A 342 -13.98 0.64 8.33
CA LYS A 342 -14.03 -0.83 8.50
C LYS A 342 -12.87 -1.51 7.79
N ASP A 343 -12.55 -1.09 6.57
CA ASP A 343 -11.42 -1.62 5.82
C ASP A 343 -10.08 -1.24 6.45
N LEU A 344 -9.91 0.02 6.90
CA LEU A 344 -8.71 0.45 7.59
C LEU A 344 -8.50 -0.31 8.91
N ARG A 345 -9.58 -0.56 9.66
CA ARG A 345 -9.54 -1.40 10.85
C ARG A 345 -9.13 -2.83 10.51
N SER A 346 -9.72 -3.41 9.47
CA SER A 346 -9.40 -4.76 9.01
C SER A 346 -7.92 -4.87 8.64
N LYS A 347 -7.40 -3.89 7.91
CA LYS A 347 -5.96 -3.77 7.61
C LYS A 347 -5.11 -3.81 8.88
N TYR A 348 -5.41 -2.97 9.87
CA TYR A 348 -4.62 -2.94 11.11
C TYR A 348 -4.72 -4.22 11.94
N GLN A 349 -5.88 -4.87 11.97
CA GLN A 349 -6.03 -6.15 12.67
C GLN A 349 -5.27 -7.28 11.97
N VAL A 350 -5.20 -7.26 10.64
CA VAL A 350 -4.36 -8.19 9.88
C VAL A 350 -2.89 -7.94 10.16
N GLU A 351 -2.44 -6.68 10.14
CA GLU A 351 -1.07 -6.30 10.50
C GLU A 351 -0.70 -6.76 11.92
N ASP A 352 -1.59 -6.56 12.90
CA ASP A 352 -1.39 -7.04 14.28
C ASP A 352 -1.28 -8.55 14.35
N GLY A 353 -2.14 -9.26 13.61
CA GLY A 353 -2.09 -10.72 13.51
C GLY A 353 -0.77 -11.23 12.93
N LEU A 354 -0.26 -10.57 11.88
CA LEU A 354 1.04 -10.89 11.28
C LEU A 354 2.19 -10.69 12.25
N LEU A 355 2.22 -9.56 12.98
CA LEU A 355 3.24 -9.32 14.02
C LEU A 355 3.15 -10.38 15.12
N CYS A 356 1.95 -10.68 15.63
CA CYS A 356 1.78 -11.71 16.66
C CYS A 356 2.22 -13.10 16.18
N MET A 357 1.96 -13.44 14.91
CA MET A 357 2.40 -14.70 14.30
C MET A 357 3.93 -14.79 14.24
N GLU A 358 4.61 -13.71 13.83
CA GLU A 358 6.06 -13.65 13.79
C GLU A 358 6.68 -13.71 15.20
N TYR A 359 6.14 -12.96 16.17
CA TYR A 359 6.60 -13.01 17.57
C TYR A 359 6.47 -14.40 18.19
N ALA A 360 5.47 -15.19 17.77
CA ALA A 360 5.27 -16.56 18.23
C ALA A 360 6.02 -17.60 17.37
N GLU A 361 6.82 -17.16 16.39
CA GLU A 361 7.60 -18.01 15.47
C GLU A 361 6.78 -19.14 14.83
N THR A 362 5.53 -18.82 14.46
CA THR A 362 4.55 -19.76 13.91
C THR A 362 4.17 -19.40 12.48
N ARG A 363 3.58 -20.36 11.78
CA ARG A 363 3.01 -20.19 10.42
C ARG A 363 1.47 -20.27 10.44
N VAL A 364 0.89 -20.11 11.63
CA VAL A 364 -0.55 -20.13 11.89
C VAL A 364 -1.02 -18.71 12.15
N LEU A 365 -1.88 -18.18 11.28
CA LEU A 365 -2.41 -16.83 11.38
C LEU A 365 -3.86 -16.85 11.89
N HIS A 366 -4.04 -16.37 13.12
CA HIS A 366 -5.33 -16.30 13.79
C HIS A 366 -5.96 -14.90 13.65
N LEU A 367 -7.01 -14.81 12.86
CA LEU A 367 -7.78 -13.59 12.58
C LEU A 367 -9.28 -13.77 12.85
N ALA A 368 -9.64 -14.79 13.63
CA ALA A 368 -11.03 -15.05 13.99
C ALA A 368 -11.64 -13.92 14.83
N ARG A 369 -12.92 -13.62 14.59
CA ARG A 369 -13.74 -12.68 15.39
C ARG A 369 -13.12 -11.29 15.52
N LYS A 370 -12.63 -10.75 14.41
CA LYS A 370 -12.03 -9.42 14.33
C LYS A 370 -12.94 -8.40 13.64
N GLU A 371 -14.10 -8.82 13.13
CA GLU A 371 -15.00 -8.00 12.31
C GLU A 371 -14.32 -7.51 11.00
N LEU A 372 -13.51 -8.38 10.38
CA LEU A 372 -12.83 -8.07 9.11
C LEU A 372 -13.85 -7.95 7.98
N THR A 373 -13.75 -6.88 7.19
CA THR A 373 -14.51 -6.69 5.94
C THR A 373 -13.69 -7.05 4.70
N SER A 374 -12.36 -6.99 4.82
CA SER A 374 -11.41 -7.23 3.74
C SER A 374 -10.11 -7.83 4.30
N LEU A 375 -9.43 -8.67 3.50
CA LEU A 375 -8.10 -9.18 3.82
C LEU A 375 -7.02 -8.34 3.12
N PHE A 376 -5.98 -7.96 3.86
CA PHE A 376 -4.87 -7.14 3.38
C PHE A 376 -3.55 -7.91 3.48
N HIS A 377 -2.51 -7.44 2.79
CA HIS A 377 -1.13 -7.95 2.93
C HIS A 377 -0.97 -9.46 2.69
N LEU A 378 -1.76 -10.02 1.77
CA LEU A 378 -1.73 -11.46 1.43
C LEU A 378 -0.37 -11.87 0.83
N ASP A 379 0.36 -10.93 0.25
CA ASP A 379 1.73 -11.07 -0.24
C ASP A 379 2.76 -11.35 0.88
N LEU A 380 2.45 -11.00 2.13
CA LEU A 380 3.28 -11.32 3.30
C LEU A 380 2.92 -12.69 3.90
N MET A 381 1.81 -13.29 3.48
CA MET A 381 1.28 -14.55 4.01
C MET A 381 1.72 -15.79 3.21
N VAL A 382 2.75 -15.65 2.37
CA VAL A 382 3.24 -16.71 1.47
C VAL A 382 3.55 -18.02 2.20
N LEU A 383 4.13 -17.92 3.41
CA LEU A 383 4.52 -19.06 4.21
C LEU A 383 3.41 -19.57 5.14
N VAL A 384 2.28 -18.88 5.27
CA VAL A 384 1.20 -19.28 6.19
C VAL A 384 0.67 -20.66 5.82
N THR A 385 0.57 -21.56 6.79
CA THR A 385 0.05 -22.94 6.63
C THR A 385 -1.38 -23.07 7.12
N HIS A 386 -1.78 -22.29 8.11
CA HIS A 386 -3.12 -22.30 8.67
C HIS A 386 -3.62 -20.87 8.78
N LEU A 387 -4.76 -20.58 8.16
CA LEU A 387 -5.41 -19.27 8.21
C LEU A 387 -6.80 -19.44 8.80
N ASP A 388 -7.04 -18.78 9.94
CA ASP A 388 -8.36 -18.72 10.56
C ASP A 388 -8.92 -17.31 10.47
N VAL A 389 -9.92 -17.13 9.61
CA VAL A 389 -10.67 -15.89 9.42
C VAL A 389 -12.14 -16.07 9.80
N SER A 390 -12.45 -17.04 10.67
CA SER A 390 -13.82 -17.34 11.09
C SER A 390 -14.48 -16.22 11.91
N GLY A 391 -15.80 -16.07 11.82
CA GLY A 391 -16.55 -15.07 12.60
C GLY A 391 -16.25 -13.62 12.20
N ASN A 392 -16.09 -13.35 10.91
CA ASN A 392 -15.84 -12.02 10.36
C ASN A 392 -16.98 -11.57 9.43
N CYS A 393 -16.79 -10.50 8.67
CA CYS A 393 -17.77 -9.94 7.74
C CYS A 393 -17.23 -9.97 6.29
N LEU A 394 -16.50 -11.03 5.91
CA LEU A 394 -15.94 -11.18 4.58
C LEU A 394 -17.02 -11.59 3.59
N HIS A 395 -17.10 -10.90 2.44
CA HIS A 395 -18.03 -11.23 1.36
C HIS A 395 -17.39 -12.08 0.25
N VAL A 396 -16.07 -12.02 0.12
CA VAL A 396 -15.31 -12.68 -0.94
C VAL A 396 -13.95 -13.12 -0.40
N LEU A 397 -13.48 -14.27 -0.86
CA LEU A 397 -12.06 -14.64 -0.76
C LEU A 397 -11.32 -14.05 -1.97
N PRO A 398 -10.49 -13.01 -1.79
CA PRO A 398 -9.94 -12.25 -2.91
C PRO A 398 -8.93 -13.07 -3.73
N LEU A 399 -8.84 -12.80 -5.04
CA LEU A 399 -7.89 -13.47 -5.95
C LEU A 399 -6.43 -13.41 -5.48
N ALA A 400 -6.06 -12.35 -4.78
CA ALA A 400 -4.73 -12.20 -4.17
C ALA A 400 -4.39 -13.32 -3.17
N MET A 401 -5.36 -14.09 -2.68
CA MET A 401 -5.12 -15.28 -1.85
C MET A 401 -4.29 -16.35 -2.57
N SER A 402 -4.18 -16.31 -3.89
CA SER A 402 -3.25 -17.18 -4.65
C SER A 402 -1.78 -17.02 -4.19
N CYS A 403 -1.43 -15.96 -3.46
CA CYS A 403 -0.09 -15.79 -2.87
C CYS A 403 0.22 -16.83 -1.77
N LEU A 404 -0.80 -17.41 -1.14
CA LEU A 404 -0.68 -18.30 0.03
C LEU A 404 -0.31 -19.74 -0.39
N GLN A 405 0.83 -19.88 -1.06
CA GLN A 405 1.27 -21.13 -1.68
C GLN A 405 1.62 -22.25 -0.68
N CYS A 406 1.70 -21.93 0.61
CA CYS A 406 1.91 -22.89 1.70
C CYS A 406 0.63 -23.25 2.47
N LEU A 407 -0.54 -22.67 2.15
CA LEU A 407 -1.75 -22.83 2.94
C LEU A 407 -2.29 -24.26 2.85
N GLN A 408 -2.45 -24.89 4.01
CA GLN A 408 -2.95 -26.25 4.20
C GLN A 408 -4.36 -26.25 4.77
N VAL A 409 -4.65 -25.34 5.71
CA VAL A 409 -5.95 -25.27 6.39
C VAL A 409 -6.49 -23.86 6.28
N LEU A 410 -7.72 -23.73 5.80
CA LEU A 410 -8.47 -22.48 5.76
C LEU A 410 -9.76 -22.63 6.56
N HIS A 411 -9.87 -21.92 7.68
CA HIS A 411 -11.13 -21.74 8.39
C HIS A 411 -11.71 -20.37 8.06
N ALA A 412 -12.87 -20.34 7.44
CA ALA A 412 -13.58 -19.14 7.02
C ALA A 412 -15.07 -19.22 7.36
N ASP A 413 -15.40 -19.95 8.42
CA ASP A 413 -16.76 -20.10 8.94
C ASP A 413 -17.36 -18.78 9.41
N ASP A 414 -18.68 -18.71 9.50
CA ASP A 414 -19.41 -17.58 10.10
C ASP A 414 -19.00 -16.24 9.48
N ASN A 415 -19.11 -16.14 8.16
CA ASN A 415 -18.84 -14.94 7.37
C ASN A 415 -20.02 -14.66 6.41
N GLU A 416 -19.84 -13.75 5.46
CA GLU A 416 -20.83 -13.40 4.44
C GLU A 416 -20.38 -13.81 3.03
N ILE A 417 -19.56 -14.87 2.92
CA ILE A 417 -18.84 -15.20 1.69
C ILE A 417 -19.80 -15.73 0.62
N GLU A 418 -19.78 -15.09 -0.54
CA GLU A 418 -20.52 -15.45 -1.74
C GLU A 418 -19.58 -15.90 -2.88
N ASP A 419 -18.29 -15.57 -2.80
CA ASP A 419 -17.31 -15.89 -3.84
C ASP A 419 -16.01 -16.43 -3.20
N ILE A 420 -15.59 -17.61 -3.65
CA ILE A 420 -14.35 -18.28 -3.22
C ILE A 420 -13.30 -18.40 -4.33
N GLU A 421 -13.37 -17.62 -5.41
CA GLU A 421 -12.37 -17.66 -6.49
C GLU A 421 -10.92 -17.50 -5.98
N GLY A 422 -10.70 -16.82 -4.84
CA GLY A 422 -9.40 -16.69 -4.19
C GLY A 422 -8.71 -18.00 -3.77
N VAL A 423 -9.45 -19.10 -3.57
CA VAL A 423 -8.83 -20.41 -3.20
C VAL A 423 -8.27 -21.16 -4.41
N ARG A 424 -8.50 -20.65 -5.62
CA ARG A 424 -8.03 -21.30 -6.86
C ARG A 424 -6.50 -21.41 -6.86
N ASN A 425 -6.00 -22.57 -7.29
CA ASN A 425 -4.57 -22.88 -7.42
C ASN A 425 -3.76 -22.80 -6.11
N LEU A 426 -4.37 -23.13 -4.96
CA LEU A 426 -3.63 -23.35 -3.71
C LEU A 426 -3.10 -24.80 -3.67
N PRO A 427 -1.79 -25.04 -3.89
CA PRO A 427 -1.28 -26.36 -4.27
C PRO A 427 -1.23 -27.37 -3.12
N VAL A 428 -1.32 -26.90 -1.88
CA VAL A 428 -1.20 -27.73 -0.66
C VAL A 428 -2.37 -27.62 0.29
N LEU A 429 -3.44 -26.96 -0.14
CA LEU A 429 -4.69 -26.83 0.62
C LEU A 429 -5.31 -28.22 0.80
N GLN A 430 -5.58 -28.59 2.05
CA GLN A 430 -6.08 -29.89 2.48
C GLN A 430 -7.45 -29.75 3.11
N ASP A 431 -7.65 -28.77 3.98
CA ASP A 431 -8.89 -28.61 4.73
C ASP A 431 -9.46 -27.22 4.53
N VAL A 432 -10.74 -27.15 4.15
CA VAL A 432 -11.46 -25.90 3.94
C VAL A 432 -12.78 -25.94 4.71
N CYS A 433 -12.93 -25.04 5.67
CA CYS A 433 -14.14 -24.87 6.47
C CYS A 433 -14.82 -23.54 6.07
N LEU A 434 -16.02 -23.63 5.50
CA LEU A 434 -16.79 -22.52 4.93
C LEU A 434 -18.22 -22.51 5.48
N LYS A 435 -18.44 -23.03 6.70
CA LYS A 435 -19.79 -23.13 7.27
C LYS A 435 -20.41 -21.75 7.47
N ASN A 436 -21.75 -21.70 7.44
CA ASN A 436 -22.51 -20.49 7.73
C ASN A 436 -22.06 -19.29 6.90
N ASN A 437 -21.97 -19.48 5.58
CA ASN A 437 -21.69 -18.44 4.59
C ASN A 437 -22.88 -18.27 3.63
N ARG A 438 -22.71 -17.54 2.53
CA ARG A 438 -23.77 -17.20 1.57
C ARG A 438 -23.58 -17.87 0.20
N LEU A 439 -22.90 -19.01 0.15
CA LEU A 439 -22.76 -19.80 -1.08
C LEU A 439 -24.11 -20.41 -1.44
N ALA A 440 -24.61 -20.14 -2.64
CA ALA A 440 -25.96 -20.50 -3.10
C ALA A 440 -25.99 -21.45 -4.30
N HIS A 441 -24.90 -21.55 -5.04
CA HIS A 441 -24.81 -22.28 -6.31
C HIS A 441 -23.56 -23.16 -6.36
N LEU A 442 -23.69 -24.37 -6.93
CA LEU A 442 -22.57 -25.29 -7.13
C LEU A 442 -21.44 -24.69 -7.98
N SER A 443 -21.76 -23.78 -8.89
CA SER A 443 -20.76 -23.08 -9.70
C SER A 443 -19.76 -22.27 -8.86
N GLN A 444 -20.17 -21.79 -7.68
CA GLN A 444 -19.28 -21.07 -6.76
C GLN A 444 -18.22 -21.99 -6.14
N LEU A 445 -18.42 -23.31 -6.15
CA LEU A 445 -17.47 -24.30 -5.63
C LEU A 445 -16.42 -24.74 -6.66
N GLN A 446 -16.55 -24.32 -7.92
CA GLN A 446 -15.61 -24.65 -9.00
C GLN A 446 -14.13 -24.32 -8.68
N PRO A 447 -13.77 -23.25 -7.95
CA PRO A 447 -12.37 -22.97 -7.58
C PRO A 447 -11.69 -24.12 -6.84
N LEU A 448 -12.41 -24.87 -6.00
CA LEU A 448 -11.89 -25.97 -5.19
C LEU A 448 -11.36 -27.13 -6.05
N THR A 449 -11.88 -27.30 -7.27
CA THR A 449 -11.42 -28.34 -8.22
C THR A 449 -9.94 -28.25 -8.57
N SER A 450 -9.34 -27.06 -8.44
CA SER A 450 -7.92 -26.81 -8.71
C SER A 450 -7.00 -27.17 -7.53
N CYS A 451 -7.55 -27.43 -6.35
CA CYS A 451 -6.81 -27.74 -5.13
C CYS A 451 -6.49 -29.23 -5.06
N CYS A 452 -5.46 -29.69 -5.78
CA CYS A 452 -5.18 -31.11 -5.98
C CYS A 452 -4.88 -31.93 -4.69
N ARG A 453 -4.70 -31.27 -3.53
CA ARG A 453 -4.44 -31.92 -2.24
C ARG A 453 -5.60 -31.79 -1.26
N LEU A 454 -6.75 -31.27 -1.71
CA LEU A 454 -7.92 -31.08 -0.87
C LEU A 454 -8.43 -32.43 -0.38
N VAL A 455 -8.66 -32.53 0.93
CA VAL A 455 -9.08 -33.74 1.64
C VAL A 455 -10.46 -33.54 2.23
N SER A 456 -10.69 -32.41 2.90
CA SER A 456 -11.93 -32.10 3.60
C SER A 456 -12.49 -30.75 3.17
N VAL A 457 -13.82 -30.70 2.97
CA VAL A 457 -14.57 -29.48 2.68
C VAL A 457 -15.84 -29.47 3.52
N GLU A 458 -15.96 -28.47 4.38
CA GLU A 458 -17.13 -28.31 5.25
C GLU A 458 -17.96 -27.10 4.82
N LEU A 459 -19.18 -27.33 4.32
CA LEU A 459 -20.07 -26.30 3.74
C LEU A 459 -21.36 -26.10 4.54
N GLY A 460 -21.48 -26.72 5.71
CA GLY A 460 -22.70 -26.74 6.52
C GLY A 460 -23.30 -25.35 6.74
N GLY A 461 -24.61 -25.20 6.53
CA GLY A 461 -25.30 -23.93 6.76
C GLY A 461 -25.17 -22.89 5.63
N ASN A 462 -24.69 -23.30 4.45
CA ASN A 462 -24.80 -22.50 3.22
C ASN A 462 -26.10 -22.82 2.47
N LEU A 463 -26.54 -21.89 1.62
CA LEU A 463 -27.73 -22.07 0.78
C LEU A 463 -27.57 -23.20 -0.24
N VAL A 464 -26.33 -23.44 -0.73
CA VAL A 464 -25.99 -24.47 -1.71
C VAL A 464 -26.29 -25.89 -1.22
N GLU A 465 -26.23 -26.11 0.10
CA GLU A 465 -26.51 -27.42 0.72
C GLU A 465 -27.98 -27.83 0.58
N ASN A 466 -28.88 -26.87 0.35
CA ASN A 466 -30.30 -27.12 0.13
C ASN A 466 -30.65 -27.52 -1.32
N LEU A 467 -29.66 -27.57 -2.22
CA LEU A 467 -29.88 -27.96 -3.61
C LEU A 467 -30.18 -29.48 -3.70
N PRO A 468 -31.10 -29.91 -4.59
CA PRO A 468 -31.33 -31.32 -4.85
C PRO A 468 -30.05 -32.05 -5.26
N ASP A 469 -29.85 -33.25 -4.72
CA ASP A 469 -28.67 -34.10 -4.99
C ASP A 469 -27.32 -33.40 -4.74
N PHE A 470 -27.28 -32.42 -3.83
CA PHE A 470 -26.09 -31.60 -3.55
C PHE A 470 -24.83 -32.44 -3.31
N TYR A 471 -24.87 -33.44 -2.42
CA TYR A 471 -23.70 -34.26 -2.09
C TYR A 471 -23.21 -35.10 -3.28
N THR A 472 -24.13 -35.57 -4.13
CA THR A 472 -23.77 -36.28 -5.38
C THR A 472 -23.03 -35.35 -6.32
N HIS A 473 -23.59 -34.17 -6.60
CA HIS A 473 -22.95 -33.18 -7.46
C HIS A 473 -21.64 -32.64 -6.88
N LEU A 474 -21.54 -32.51 -5.55
CA LEU A 474 -20.30 -32.12 -4.87
C LEU A 474 -19.22 -33.18 -5.05
N HIS A 475 -19.57 -34.47 -4.93
CA HIS A 475 -18.64 -35.57 -5.18
C HIS A 475 -18.19 -35.64 -6.64
N GLU A 476 -19.11 -35.43 -7.59
CA GLU A 476 -18.78 -35.32 -9.02
C GLU A 476 -17.88 -34.12 -9.33
N LEU A 477 -18.03 -33.01 -8.59
CA LEU A 477 -17.18 -31.84 -8.73
C LEU A 477 -15.79 -32.08 -8.12
N LEU A 478 -15.75 -32.70 -6.94
CA LEU A 478 -14.54 -32.87 -6.13
C LEU A 478 -14.11 -34.34 -6.07
N THR A 479 -13.98 -34.97 -7.23
CA THR A 479 -13.64 -36.41 -7.36
C THR A 479 -12.33 -36.84 -6.70
N HIS A 480 -11.43 -35.89 -6.39
CA HIS A 480 -10.15 -36.12 -5.74
C HIS A 480 -10.21 -36.04 -4.20
N THR A 481 -11.33 -35.56 -3.64
CA THR A 481 -11.53 -35.43 -2.19
C THR A 481 -12.10 -36.74 -1.61
N ARG A 482 -11.89 -36.99 -0.31
CA ARG A 482 -12.55 -38.13 0.34
C ARG A 482 -14.06 -37.87 0.37
N PRO A 483 -14.92 -38.90 0.30
CA PRO A 483 -16.36 -38.71 0.48
C PRO A 483 -16.59 -38.05 1.84
N VAL A 484 -17.33 -36.93 1.84
CA VAL A 484 -17.75 -36.17 3.04
C VAL A 484 -18.65 -37.02 3.93
#